data_AF-A0A966PHG8-F1
#
_entry.id   AF-A0A966PHG8-F1
#
_cell.length_a   1.000
_cell.length_b   1.000
_cell.length_c   1.000
_cell.angle_alpha   90.00
_cell.angle_beta   90.00
_cell.angle_gamma   90.00
#
_symmetry.space_group_name_H-M   'P 1'
#
loop_
_entity.id
_entity.type
_entity.pdbx_description
1 polymer ?
#
loop_
_entity_poly.entity_id
_entity_poly.type
_entity_poly.pdbx_seq_one_letter_code
_entity_poly.pdbx_strand_id
1 'polypeptide(L)'
;MKLFKNFFCLLGGSLLAVAIRVVYPFRHYKIGRLPSHEIGHYATNIEVYLCEKDAQLNNHNKKSRDIWYRNPTAGVSNQQLDKMWARTIKISTSPIVRYTDAISRRLPGRAKFAIIHHDRDAYALFDKMAPHLSFTSQEILEGEQFLDSVRTFPGQKFVCLAVRDSSYKRAQFEDRDIAKDDYRNNDIRNYQIVAEQLAKDGYLVFRMGAKVERPFVTTSPQVIDYASNGMRSEFLDIYLGANCELFISSVLGIDSIPEIFRRPRVLTNYIPIGNFGKYGPRDLIIP
;
A
#
# COMPACT_ATOMS: atom_id res chain seq x y z
N MET A 1 -0.82 -11.07 -34.94
CA MET A 1 0.16 -11.41 -33.88
C MET A 1 -0.43 -11.42 -32.45
N LYS A 2 -1.16 -10.38 -31.97
CA LYS A 2 -1.79 -10.37 -30.63
C LYS A 2 -2.80 -11.51 -30.41
N LEU A 3 -3.63 -11.82 -31.40
CA LEU A 3 -4.62 -12.92 -31.37
C LEU A 3 -3.95 -14.29 -31.12
N PHE A 4 -2.89 -14.61 -31.86
CA PHE A 4 -2.11 -15.84 -31.69
C PHE A 4 -1.48 -15.93 -30.29
N LYS A 5 -0.88 -14.85 -29.78
CA LYS A 5 -0.30 -14.82 -28.43
C LYS A 5 -1.37 -15.07 -27.35
N ASN A 6 -2.55 -14.50 -27.51
CA ASN A 6 -3.67 -14.72 -26.60
C ASN A 6 -4.18 -16.16 -26.67
N PHE A 7 -4.24 -16.76 -27.86
CA PHE A 7 -4.61 -18.16 -28.03
C PHE A 7 -3.66 -19.11 -27.29
N PHE A 8 -2.34 -18.96 -27.47
CA PHE A 8 -1.36 -19.79 -26.74
C PHE A 8 -1.43 -19.58 -25.22
N CYS A 9 -1.62 -18.34 -24.76
CA CYS A 9 -1.75 -18.08 -23.32
C CYS A 9 -3.06 -18.65 -22.75
N LEU A 10 -4.14 -18.67 -23.54
CA LEU A 10 -5.40 -19.30 -23.16
C LEU A 10 -5.24 -20.82 -23.08
N LEU A 11 -4.64 -21.44 -24.10
CA LEU A 11 -4.37 -22.88 -24.12
C LEU A 11 -3.48 -23.29 -22.94
N GLY A 12 -2.35 -22.59 -22.74
CA GLY A 12 -1.45 -22.82 -21.61
C GLY A 12 -2.13 -22.58 -20.27
N GLY A 13 -2.98 -21.55 -20.17
CA GLY A 13 -3.75 -21.25 -18.97
C GLY A 13 -4.78 -22.34 -18.64
N SER A 14 -5.44 -22.90 -19.65
CA SER A 14 -6.36 -24.02 -19.52
C SER A 14 -5.64 -25.27 -19.02
N LEU A 15 -4.52 -25.62 -19.65
CA LEU A 15 -3.70 -26.78 -19.25
C LEU A 15 -3.22 -26.63 -17.80
N LEU A 16 -2.71 -25.46 -17.42
CA LEU A 16 -2.26 -25.21 -16.05
C LEU A 16 -3.44 -25.24 -15.05
N ALA A 17 -4.61 -24.71 -15.41
CA ALA A 17 -5.79 -24.70 -14.55
C ALA A 17 -6.34 -26.11 -14.25
N VAL A 18 -6.20 -27.03 -15.21
CA VAL A 18 -6.49 -28.46 -15.03
C VAL A 18 -5.38 -29.12 -14.20
N ALA A 19 -4.11 -28.85 -14.51
CA ALA A 19 -2.98 -29.45 -13.79
C ALA A 19 -3.01 -29.14 -12.29
N ILE A 20 -3.26 -27.89 -11.89
CA ILE A 20 -3.35 -27.53 -10.45
C ILE A 20 -4.50 -28.24 -9.73
N ARG A 21 -5.56 -28.65 -10.45
CA ARG A 21 -6.70 -29.41 -9.91
C ARG A 21 -6.36 -30.88 -9.76
N VAL A 22 -5.72 -31.48 -10.76
CA VAL A 22 -5.26 -32.88 -10.72
C VAL A 22 -4.27 -33.08 -9.57
N VAL A 23 -3.37 -32.12 -9.35
CA VAL A 23 -2.34 -32.18 -8.29
C VAL A 23 -2.89 -31.78 -6.91
N TYR A 24 -4.11 -31.23 -6.83
CA TYR A 24 -4.69 -30.71 -5.58
C TYR A 24 -4.62 -31.67 -4.38
N PRO A 25 -4.88 -32.99 -4.52
CA PRO A 25 -4.79 -33.93 -3.39
C PRO A 25 -3.40 -33.97 -2.73
N PHE A 26 -2.34 -33.62 -3.46
CA PHE A 26 -0.95 -33.66 -2.99
C PHE A 26 -0.39 -32.27 -2.68
N ARG A 27 -0.79 -31.25 -3.45
CA ARG A 27 -0.27 -29.89 -3.31
C ARG A 27 -1.31 -28.84 -3.64
N HIS A 28 -1.51 -27.91 -2.73
CA HIS A 28 -2.42 -26.77 -2.94
C HIS A 28 -1.70 -25.61 -3.62
N TYR A 29 -2.29 -25.14 -4.71
CA TYR A 29 -1.88 -23.93 -5.43
C TYR A 29 -3.01 -22.92 -5.39
N LYS A 30 -2.69 -21.68 -5.03
CA LYS A 30 -3.62 -20.55 -5.15
C LYS A 30 -3.02 -19.50 -6.08
N ILE A 31 -3.87 -18.89 -6.91
CA ILE A 31 -3.47 -17.84 -7.85
C ILE A 31 -4.31 -16.59 -7.59
N GLY A 32 -3.68 -15.43 -7.62
CA GLY A 32 -4.36 -14.16 -7.37
C GLY A 32 -3.75 -12.97 -8.08
N ARG A 33 -4.60 -11.99 -8.38
CA ARG A 33 -4.17 -10.70 -8.92
C ARG A 33 -3.81 -9.75 -7.79
N LEU A 34 -2.67 -9.10 -7.89
CA LEU A 34 -2.28 -8.02 -6.97
C LEU A 34 -3.14 -6.78 -7.24
N PRO A 35 -3.62 -6.06 -6.20
CA PRO A 35 -4.25 -4.75 -6.35
C PRO A 35 -3.20 -3.65 -6.56
N SER A 36 -2.24 -3.87 -7.47
CA SER A 36 -1.00 -3.09 -7.59
C SER A 36 -1.16 -1.65 -8.08
N HIS A 37 -2.37 -1.22 -8.46
CA HIS A 37 -2.64 0.09 -9.07
C HIS A 37 -3.04 1.16 -8.06
N GLU A 38 -3.33 0.77 -6.82
CA GLU A 38 -3.69 1.67 -5.72
C GLU A 38 -2.84 1.32 -4.51
N ILE A 39 -2.00 2.26 -4.05
CA ILE A 39 -0.99 2.00 -3.01
C ILE A 39 -1.61 1.49 -1.70
N GLY A 40 -2.78 2.02 -1.33
CA GLY A 40 -3.52 1.62 -0.14
C GLY A 40 -3.85 0.14 -0.13
N HIS A 41 -4.52 -0.32 -1.19
CA HIS A 41 -4.84 -1.73 -1.38
C HIS A 41 -3.59 -2.58 -1.61
N TYR A 42 -2.59 -2.04 -2.30
CA TYR A 42 -1.38 -2.80 -2.60
C TYR A 42 -0.57 -3.12 -1.34
N ALA A 43 -0.51 -2.20 -0.39
CA ALA A 43 0.09 -2.42 0.92
C ALA A 43 -0.78 -3.34 1.79
N THR A 44 -1.99 -2.89 2.14
CA THR A 44 -2.81 -3.56 3.18
C THR A 44 -3.32 -4.94 2.76
N ASN A 45 -3.78 -5.14 1.52
CA ASN A 45 -4.36 -6.43 1.16
C ASN A 45 -3.37 -7.60 1.24
N ILE A 46 -2.11 -7.33 0.91
CA ILE A 46 -1.07 -8.37 0.93
C ILE A 46 -0.64 -8.64 2.36
N GLU A 47 -0.39 -7.59 3.14
CA GLU A 47 0.01 -7.73 4.54
C GLU A 47 -1.07 -8.46 5.35
N VAL A 48 -2.35 -8.06 5.22
CA VAL A 48 -3.48 -8.76 5.87
C VAL A 48 -3.52 -10.22 5.43
N TYR A 49 -3.42 -10.50 4.12
CA TYR A 49 -3.43 -11.88 3.62
C TYR A 49 -2.32 -12.73 4.23
N LEU A 50 -1.10 -12.19 4.34
CA LEU A 50 0.03 -12.91 4.92
C LEU A 50 -0.16 -13.14 6.42
N CYS A 51 -0.60 -12.13 7.18
CA CYS A 51 -0.95 -12.27 8.58
C CYS A 51 -2.02 -13.35 8.79
N GLU A 52 -3.12 -13.32 8.03
CA GLU A 52 -4.19 -14.31 8.16
C GLU A 52 -3.73 -15.71 7.76
N LYS A 53 -2.85 -15.82 6.76
CA LYS A 53 -2.26 -17.09 6.35
C LYS A 53 -1.35 -17.66 7.44
N ASP A 54 -0.57 -16.83 8.10
CA ASP A 54 0.30 -17.24 9.20
C ASP A 54 -0.49 -17.61 10.46
N ALA A 55 -1.58 -16.89 10.73
CA ALA A 55 -2.56 -17.18 11.77
C ALA A 55 -3.49 -18.36 11.45
N GLN A 56 -3.49 -18.87 10.21
CA GLN A 56 -4.39 -19.92 9.71
C GLN A 56 -5.88 -19.55 9.79
N LEU A 57 -6.21 -18.27 9.63
CA LEU A 57 -7.58 -17.74 9.62
C LEU A 57 -8.19 -17.78 8.21
N ASN A 58 -9.49 -17.54 8.10
CA ASN A 58 -10.23 -17.43 6.83
C ASN A 58 -10.02 -18.60 5.83
N ASN A 59 -9.77 -19.81 6.35
CA ASN A 59 -9.44 -21.00 5.55
C ASN A 59 -8.20 -20.83 4.67
N HIS A 60 -7.28 -19.94 5.05
CA HIS A 60 -5.98 -19.83 4.40
C HIS A 60 -5.12 -21.02 4.81
N ASN A 61 -4.62 -21.72 3.80
CA ASN A 61 -3.78 -22.88 4.04
C ASN A 61 -2.32 -22.43 4.06
N LYS A 62 -1.68 -22.45 5.23
CA LYS A 62 -0.27 -22.07 5.39
C LYS A 62 0.67 -22.83 4.44
N LYS A 63 0.34 -24.08 4.07
CA LYS A 63 1.15 -24.92 3.18
C LYS A 63 0.90 -24.67 1.69
N SER A 64 -0.07 -23.83 1.29
CA SER A 64 -0.33 -23.55 -0.12
C SER A 64 0.81 -22.78 -0.78
N ARG A 65 1.08 -23.13 -2.04
CA ARG A 65 1.94 -22.34 -2.93
C ARG A 65 1.08 -21.26 -3.58
N ASP A 66 1.32 -20.02 -3.17
CA ASP A 66 0.57 -18.88 -3.67
C ASP A 66 1.36 -18.20 -4.77
N ILE A 67 0.72 -17.97 -5.90
CA ILE A 67 1.31 -17.35 -7.08
C ILE A 67 0.50 -16.10 -7.41
N TRP A 68 1.14 -14.96 -7.24
CA TRP A 68 0.56 -13.66 -7.54
C TRP A 68 0.91 -13.22 -8.96
N TYR A 69 0.10 -12.34 -9.53
CA TYR A 69 0.44 -11.63 -10.77
C TYR A 69 -0.03 -10.18 -10.72
N ARG A 70 0.71 -9.29 -11.37
CA ARG A 70 0.40 -7.84 -11.43
C ARG A 70 -0.78 -7.56 -12.35
N ASN A 71 -1.40 -6.40 -12.19
CA ASN A 71 -2.42 -5.94 -13.12
C ASN A 71 -1.82 -5.81 -14.54
N PRO A 72 -2.38 -6.48 -15.57
CA PRO A 72 -1.82 -6.43 -16.92
C PRO A 72 -2.11 -5.13 -17.68
N THR A 73 -3.03 -4.30 -17.20
CA THR A 73 -3.50 -3.09 -17.90
C THR A 73 -3.22 -1.80 -17.15
N ALA A 74 -2.62 -1.87 -15.96
CA ALA A 74 -2.28 -0.70 -15.15
C ALA A 74 -0.87 -0.87 -14.59
N GLY A 75 -0.14 0.25 -14.51
CA GLY A 75 1.14 0.31 -13.82
C GLY A 75 1.01 0.01 -12.32
N VAL A 76 2.14 -0.22 -11.67
CA VAL A 76 2.18 -0.33 -10.21
C VAL A 76 2.14 1.06 -9.59
N SER A 77 1.49 1.21 -8.43
CA SER A 77 1.25 2.49 -7.76
C SER A 77 2.49 3.06 -7.08
N ASN A 78 3.45 2.20 -6.74
CA ASN A 78 4.74 2.57 -6.19
C ASN A 78 5.77 1.46 -6.49
N GLN A 79 6.87 1.79 -7.18
CA GLN A 79 7.90 0.84 -7.61
C GLN A 79 8.71 0.27 -6.43
N GLN A 80 8.97 1.07 -5.38
CA GLN A 80 9.68 0.57 -4.19
C GLN A 80 8.84 -0.48 -3.47
N LEU A 81 7.55 -0.22 -3.25
CA LEU A 81 6.63 -1.19 -2.64
C LEU A 81 6.53 -2.47 -3.48
N ASP A 82 6.48 -2.35 -4.81
CA ASP A 82 6.47 -3.48 -5.72
C ASP A 82 7.74 -4.35 -5.62
N LYS A 83 8.91 -3.68 -5.56
CA LYS A 83 10.21 -4.33 -5.33
C LYS A 83 10.23 -5.06 -3.99
N MET A 84 9.72 -4.45 -2.93
CA MET A 84 9.65 -5.06 -1.60
C MET A 84 8.74 -6.30 -1.61
N TRP A 85 7.54 -6.20 -2.19
CA TRP A 85 6.65 -7.36 -2.31
C TRP A 85 7.25 -8.47 -3.19
N ALA A 86 7.94 -8.13 -4.28
CA ALA A 86 8.60 -9.12 -5.13
C ALA A 86 9.70 -9.92 -4.40
N ARG A 87 10.29 -9.37 -3.32
CA ARG A 87 11.22 -10.08 -2.43
C ARG A 87 10.48 -11.00 -1.45
N THR A 88 9.29 -10.60 -1.00
CA THR A 88 8.53 -11.30 0.05
C THR A 88 7.59 -12.39 -0.49
N ILE A 89 6.97 -12.19 -1.66
CA ILE A 89 5.96 -13.09 -2.23
C ILE A 89 6.31 -13.53 -3.66
N LYS A 90 5.77 -14.68 -4.09
CA LYS A 90 5.97 -15.17 -5.45
C LYS A 90 5.09 -14.42 -6.44
N ILE A 91 5.67 -13.48 -7.17
CA ILE A 91 5.01 -12.75 -8.26
C ILE A 91 5.48 -13.34 -9.60
N SER A 92 4.54 -13.86 -10.40
CA SER A 92 4.80 -14.35 -11.75
C SER A 92 4.68 -13.23 -12.78
N THR A 93 5.65 -13.16 -13.69
CA THR A 93 5.62 -12.30 -14.88
C THR A 93 5.00 -13.00 -16.09
N SER A 94 4.75 -14.32 -15.99
CA SER A 94 4.19 -15.08 -17.11
C SER A 94 2.73 -14.72 -17.35
N PRO A 95 2.35 -14.34 -18.59
CA PRO A 95 0.95 -14.06 -18.91
C PRO A 95 0.06 -15.29 -18.75
N ILE A 96 0.60 -16.52 -18.78
CA ILE A 96 -0.18 -17.75 -18.59
C ILE A 96 -0.86 -17.78 -17.22
N VAL A 97 -0.23 -17.23 -16.17
CA VAL A 97 -0.78 -17.26 -14.81
C VAL A 97 -2.10 -16.49 -14.71
N ARG A 98 -2.21 -15.33 -15.37
CA ARG A 98 -3.48 -14.57 -15.37
C ARG A 98 -4.61 -15.31 -16.08
N TYR A 99 -4.32 -16.02 -17.18
CA TYR A 99 -5.32 -16.83 -17.87
C TYR A 99 -5.71 -18.03 -17.01
N THR A 100 -4.74 -18.63 -16.33
CA THR A 100 -4.96 -19.72 -15.37
C THR A 100 -5.91 -19.30 -14.25
N ASP A 101 -5.71 -18.12 -13.64
CA ASP A 101 -6.65 -17.59 -12.62
C ASP A 101 -8.03 -17.35 -13.22
N ALA A 102 -8.10 -16.63 -14.35
CA ALA A 102 -9.36 -16.32 -15.02
C ALA A 102 -10.18 -17.58 -15.38
N ILE A 103 -9.52 -18.64 -15.88
CA ILE A 103 -10.16 -19.92 -16.18
C ILE A 103 -10.52 -20.64 -14.88
N SER A 104 -9.62 -20.68 -13.90
CA SER A 104 -9.86 -21.35 -12.61
C SER A 104 -11.04 -20.78 -11.85
N ARG A 105 -11.34 -19.48 -12.00
CA ARG A 105 -12.53 -18.82 -11.43
C ARG A 105 -13.86 -19.24 -12.08
N ARG A 106 -13.83 -19.83 -13.27
CA ARG A 106 -15.01 -20.31 -14.01
C ARG A 106 -15.28 -21.81 -13.79
N LEU A 107 -14.30 -22.56 -13.28
CA LEU A 107 -14.42 -23.99 -13.03
C LEU A 107 -14.97 -24.30 -11.62
N PRO A 108 -15.56 -25.49 -11.40
CA PRO A 108 -16.00 -25.93 -10.07
C PRO A 108 -14.89 -25.89 -9.02
N GLY A 109 -15.27 -25.63 -7.76
CA GLY A 109 -14.33 -25.56 -6.63
C GLY A 109 -13.38 -24.35 -6.67
N ARG A 110 -13.66 -23.32 -7.48
CA ARG A 110 -12.82 -22.13 -7.70
C ARG A 110 -12.18 -21.52 -6.44
N ALA A 111 -12.92 -21.44 -5.33
CA ALA A 111 -12.44 -20.84 -4.09
C ALA A 111 -11.18 -21.54 -3.53
N LYS A 112 -10.98 -22.83 -3.83
CA LYS A 112 -9.79 -23.59 -3.42
C LYS A 112 -8.51 -23.15 -4.13
N PHE A 113 -8.64 -22.54 -5.31
CA PHE A 113 -7.53 -22.18 -6.21
C PHE A 113 -7.33 -20.67 -6.36
N ALA A 114 -8.20 -19.86 -5.74
CA ALA A 114 -8.10 -18.41 -5.77
C ALA A 114 -7.46 -17.89 -4.49
N ILE A 115 -6.59 -16.89 -4.63
CA ILE A 115 -6.22 -16.05 -3.50
C ILE A 115 -7.35 -15.04 -3.29
N ILE A 116 -7.95 -15.08 -2.11
CA ILE A 116 -8.98 -14.15 -1.66
C ILE A 116 -8.31 -13.24 -0.65
N HIS A 117 -8.33 -11.93 -0.89
CA HIS A 117 -7.67 -10.93 -0.05
C HIS A 117 -8.58 -9.72 0.14
N HIS A 118 -8.41 -9.02 1.25
CA HIS A 118 -9.09 -7.77 1.60
C HIS A 118 -8.13 -6.89 2.39
N ASP A 119 -8.49 -5.62 2.58
CA ASP A 119 -7.67 -4.60 3.23
C ASP A 119 -8.04 -4.34 4.69
N ARG A 120 -8.94 -5.13 5.28
CA ARG A 120 -9.38 -4.99 6.67
C ARG A 120 -8.69 -5.99 7.58
N ASP A 121 -8.00 -5.52 8.60
CA ASP A 121 -7.47 -6.38 9.67
C ASP A 121 -8.53 -6.67 10.74
N ALA A 122 -9.54 -7.46 10.38
CA ALA A 122 -10.69 -7.75 11.26
C ALA A 122 -10.32 -8.49 12.56
N TYR A 123 -9.12 -9.08 12.63
CA TYR A 123 -8.65 -9.87 13.76
C TYR A 123 -7.55 -9.17 14.57
N ALA A 124 -7.25 -7.89 14.26
CA ALA A 124 -6.17 -7.11 14.88
C ALA A 124 -4.83 -7.86 14.88
N LEU A 125 -4.48 -8.49 13.77
CA LEU A 125 -3.23 -9.23 13.58
C LEU A 125 -2.03 -8.30 13.52
N PHE A 126 -2.21 -7.05 13.11
CA PHE A 126 -1.13 -6.08 13.01
C PHE A 126 -0.49 -5.77 14.37
N ASP A 127 -1.24 -5.88 15.46
CA ASP A 127 -0.68 -5.73 16.81
C ASP A 127 -0.05 -7.00 17.36
N LYS A 128 -0.37 -8.16 16.76
CA LYS A 128 0.07 -9.48 17.20
C LYS A 128 1.27 -10.00 16.39
N MET A 129 1.60 -9.34 15.28
CA MET A 129 2.56 -9.83 14.30
C MET A 129 3.48 -8.72 13.81
N ALA A 130 4.76 -9.08 13.62
CA ALA A 130 5.72 -8.22 12.94
C ALA A 130 5.33 -8.02 11.46
N PRO A 131 5.68 -6.88 10.84
CA PRO A 131 5.54 -6.68 9.40
C PRO A 131 6.26 -7.76 8.58
N HIS A 132 5.69 -8.15 7.43
CA HIS A 132 6.36 -9.05 6.50
C HIS A 132 7.35 -8.34 5.57
N LEU A 133 7.20 -7.03 5.41
CA LEU A 133 8.14 -6.22 4.64
C LEU A 133 9.31 -5.75 5.51
N SER A 134 10.49 -5.76 4.91
CA SER A 134 11.70 -5.18 5.48
C SER A 134 12.54 -4.47 4.42
N PHE A 135 13.24 -3.43 4.87
CA PHE A 135 14.24 -2.73 4.06
C PHE A 135 15.55 -3.53 4.03
N THR A 136 16.26 -3.48 2.91
CA THR A 136 17.64 -3.99 2.85
C THR A 136 18.59 -3.03 3.57
N SER A 137 19.79 -3.48 3.93
CA SER A 137 20.81 -2.60 4.53
C SER A 137 21.13 -1.38 3.66
N GLN A 138 21.12 -1.55 2.33
CA GLN A 138 21.32 -0.44 1.38
C GLN A 138 20.16 0.56 1.42
N GLU A 139 18.91 0.07 1.48
CA GLU A 139 17.72 0.91 1.58
C GLU A 139 17.70 1.66 2.93
N ILE A 140 18.12 1.02 4.03
CA ILE A 140 18.28 1.68 5.33
C ILE A 140 19.35 2.79 5.25
N LEU A 141 20.51 2.50 4.65
CA LEU A 141 21.57 3.48 4.48
C LEU A 141 21.11 4.67 3.64
N GLU A 142 20.45 4.43 2.51
CA GLU A 142 19.91 5.48 1.63
C GLU A 142 18.89 6.37 2.36
N GLY A 143 18.00 5.75 3.15
CA GLY A 143 17.00 6.48 3.93
C GLY A 143 17.61 7.31 5.06
N GLU A 144 18.58 6.77 5.80
CA GLU A 144 19.30 7.55 6.82
C GLU A 144 20.15 8.66 6.23
N GLN A 145 20.81 8.45 5.09
CA GLN A 145 21.54 9.51 4.39
C GLN A 145 20.62 10.66 3.97
N PHE A 146 19.41 10.35 3.48
CA PHE A 146 18.41 11.38 3.22
C PHE A 146 18.04 12.12 4.50
N LEU A 147 17.72 11.40 5.59
CA LEU A 147 17.34 12.03 6.84
C LEU A 147 18.47 12.92 7.39
N ASP A 148 19.72 12.46 7.37
CA ASP A 148 20.87 13.24 7.83
C ASP A 148 21.10 14.52 7.00
N SER A 149 20.68 14.53 5.73
CA SER A 149 20.74 15.73 4.89
C SER A 149 19.74 16.83 5.28
N VAL A 150 18.69 16.49 6.04
CA VAL A 150 17.61 17.40 6.43
C VAL A 150 17.43 17.57 7.94
N ARG A 151 17.99 16.67 8.76
CA ARG A 151 18.00 16.77 10.23
C ARG A 151 18.86 17.94 10.69
N THR A 152 18.43 18.56 11.78
CA THR A 152 19.20 19.61 12.46
C THR A 152 20.16 19.05 13.51
N PHE A 153 19.90 17.83 14.00
CA PHE A 153 20.78 17.10 14.91
C PHE A 153 20.66 15.57 14.71
N PRO A 154 21.70 14.79 15.05
CA PRO A 154 21.69 13.33 14.88
C PRO A 154 20.52 12.67 15.61
N GLY A 155 19.86 11.73 14.93
CA GLY A 155 18.74 10.99 15.50
C GLY A 155 17.45 11.80 15.71
N GLN A 156 17.36 13.02 15.15
CA GLN A 156 16.13 13.81 15.18
C GLN A 156 14.97 13.00 14.59
N LYS A 157 13.91 12.92 15.39
CA LYS A 157 12.67 12.22 15.09
C LYS A 157 11.82 12.99 14.09
N PHE A 158 10.92 12.29 13.41
CA PHE A 158 10.06 12.92 12.41
C PHE A 158 8.64 12.37 12.37
N VAL A 159 7.73 13.23 11.92
CA VAL A 159 6.31 12.96 11.69
C VAL A 159 6.02 13.13 10.20
N CYS A 160 5.10 12.31 9.69
CA CYS A 160 4.56 12.47 8.33
C CYS A 160 3.16 13.08 8.38
N LEU A 161 2.87 13.99 7.45
CA LEU A 161 1.57 14.64 7.29
C LEU A 161 1.07 14.46 5.84
N ALA A 162 0.00 13.70 5.63
CA ALA A 162 -0.62 13.52 4.33
C ALA A 162 -2.07 14.04 4.33
N VAL A 163 -2.32 15.12 3.61
CA VAL A 163 -3.66 15.72 3.52
C VAL A 163 -4.21 15.52 2.11
N ARG A 164 -5.43 15.00 2.04
CA ARG A 164 -6.09 14.69 0.78
C ARG A 164 -6.54 15.97 0.12
N ASP A 165 -6.10 16.15 -1.11
CA ASP A 165 -6.66 17.13 -2.03
C ASP A 165 -7.13 16.44 -3.32
N SER A 166 -7.70 17.25 -4.21
CA SER A 166 -8.28 16.77 -5.46
C SER A 166 -7.26 16.38 -6.53
N SER A 167 -6.00 16.82 -6.41
CA SER A 167 -5.01 16.82 -7.49
C SER A 167 -4.58 15.43 -7.90
N TYR A 168 -4.43 14.54 -6.93
CA TYR A 168 -4.01 13.16 -7.19
C TYR A 168 -5.06 12.40 -8.01
N LYS A 169 -6.33 12.41 -7.57
CA LYS A 169 -7.39 11.67 -8.27
C LYS A 169 -7.70 12.29 -9.64
N ARG A 170 -7.69 13.62 -9.77
CA ARG A 170 -7.91 14.29 -11.07
C ARG A 170 -6.84 13.90 -12.08
N ALA A 171 -5.60 13.78 -11.65
CA ALA A 171 -4.51 13.32 -12.52
C ALA A 171 -4.56 11.80 -12.81
N GLN A 172 -5.03 11.00 -11.87
CA GLN A 172 -5.12 9.55 -12.05
C GLN A 172 -6.30 9.15 -12.94
N PHE A 173 -7.37 9.95 -12.96
CA PHE A 173 -8.64 9.64 -13.62
C PHE A 173 -9.15 10.84 -14.43
N GLU A 174 -8.32 11.41 -15.31
CA GLU A 174 -8.65 12.62 -16.11
C GLU A 174 -10.02 12.55 -16.81
N ASP A 175 -10.47 11.35 -17.22
CA ASP A 175 -11.73 11.13 -17.95
C ASP A 175 -12.92 10.70 -17.09
N ARG A 176 -12.83 10.72 -15.75
CA ARG A 176 -13.95 10.33 -14.86
C ARG A 176 -14.41 11.49 -14.00
N ASP A 177 -15.74 11.62 -13.87
CA ASP A 177 -16.33 12.47 -12.84
C ASP A 177 -16.03 11.88 -11.44
N ILE A 178 -15.04 12.50 -10.79
CA ILE A 178 -14.61 12.22 -9.43
C ILE A 178 -15.08 13.28 -8.43
N ALA A 179 -15.93 14.24 -8.84
CA ALA A 179 -16.43 15.29 -7.96
C ALA A 179 -17.18 14.71 -6.74
N LYS A 180 -17.78 13.53 -6.91
CA LYS A 180 -18.39 12.77 -5.80
C LYS A 180 -17.45 12.44 -4.64
N ASP A 181 -16.14 12.51 -4.83
CA ASP A 181 -15.13 12.24 -3.81
C ASP A 181 -14.57 13.53 -3.17
N ASP A 182 -14.95 14.71 -3.68
CA ASP A 182 -14.35 15.99 -3.29
C ASP A 182 -14.74 16.43 -1.88
N TYR A 183 -15.87 15.94 -1.35
CA TYR A 183 -16.28 16.18 0.03
C TYR A 183 -15.26 15.69 1.06
N ARG A 184 -14.31 14.82 0.67
CA ARG A 184 -13.24 14.29 1.51
C ARG A 184 -11.95 15.10 1.44
N ASN A 185 -11.88 16.08 0.54
CA ASN A 185 -10.68 16.89 0.37
C ASN A 185 -10.59 17.93 1.48
N ASN A 186 -9.37 18.23 1.91
CA ASN A 186 -9.09 19.13 3.01
C ASN A 186 -8.07 20.18 2.58
N ASP A 187 -8.16 21.36 3.19
CA ASP A 187 -7.15 22.39 2.99
C ASP A 187 -5.92 22.11 3.85
N ILE A 188 -4.76 21.90 3.22
CA ILE A 188 -3.49 21.68 3.93
C ILE A 188 -3.16 22.81 4.92
N ARG A 189 -3.65 24.03 4.69
CA ARG A 189 -3.46 25.19 5.59
C ARG A 189 -4.06 24.96 6.97
N ASN A 190 -5.10 24.14 7.09
CA ASN A 190 -5.70 23.79 8.38
C ASN A 190 -4.74 23.00 9.28
N TYR A 191 -3.67 22.43 8.73
CA TYR A 191 -2.66 21.67 9.46
C TYR A 191 -1.40 22.49 9.79
N GLN A 192 -1.37 23.78 9.46
CA GLN A 192 -0.21 24.64 9.73
C GLN A 192 0.12 24.70 11.22
N ILE A 193 -0.87 24.97 12.07
CA ILE A 193 -0.67 25.10 13.52
C ILE A 193 -0.08 23.82 14.11
N VAL A 194 -0.60 22.64 13.75
CA VAL A 194 -0.10 21.36 14.27
C VAL A 194 1.30 21.04 13.73
N ALA A 195 1.58 21.32 12.45
CA ALA A 195 2.90 21.10 11.87
C ALA A 195 3.97 22.00 12.52
N GLU A 196 3.66 23.28 12.71
CA GLU A 196 4.56 24.23 13.36
C GLU A 196 4.74 23.93 14.86
N GLN A 197 3.70 23.42 15.54
CA GLN A 197 3.82 22.99 16.93
C GLN A 197 4.73 21.76 17.07
N LEU A 198 4.53 20.73 16.25
CA LEU A 198 5.40 19.54 16.23
C LEU A 198 6.85 19.92 15.93
N ALA A 199 7.07 20.87 15.03
CA ALA A 199 8.39 21.41 14.76
C ALA A 199 9.00 22.14 15.97
N LYS A 200 8.23 22.93 16.71
CA LYS A 200 8.69 23.54 17.98
C LYS A 200 9.06 22.50 19.03
N ASP A 201 8.36 21.36 19.03
CA ASP A 201 8.61 20.23 19.91
C ASP A 201 9.83 19.39 19.47
N GLY A 202 10.50 19.78 18.37
CA GLY A 202 11.77 19.21 17.91
C GLY A 202 11.65 18.14 16.83
N TYR A 203 10.45 17.90 16.30
CA TYR A 203 10.26 16.95 15.20
C TYR A 203 10.49 17.60 13.84
N LEU A 204 11.13 16.87 12.92
CA LEU A 204 10.92 17.17 11.50
C LEU A 204 9.49 16.80 11.10
N VAL A 205 8.85 17.61 10.28
CA VAL A 205 7.51 17.33 9.75
C VAL A 205 7.59 17.25 8.24
N PHE A 206 7.42 16.06 7.68
CA PHE A 206 7.35 15.89 6.23
C PHE A 206 5.90 15.96 5.77
N ARG A 207 5.58 16.98 4.97
CA ARG A 207 4.32 16.99 4.24
C ARG A 207 4.44 16.07 3.02
N MET A 208 3.66 15.00 3.03
CA MET A 208 3.67 13.90 2.07
C MET A 208 2.65 14.12 0.95
N GLY A 209 2.87 13.46 -0.19
CA GLY A 209 1.93 13.46 -1.32
C GLY A 209 2.62 13.32 -2.67
N ALA A 210 2.04 12.51 -3.57
CA ALA A 210 2.60 12.32 -4.91
C ALA A 210 2.26 13.44 -5.88
N LYS A 211 1.07 14.02 -5.73
CA LYS A 211 0.60 15.17 -6.49
C LYS A 211 -0.33 15.96 -5.60
N VAL A 212 -0.11 17.27 -5.60
CA VAL A 212 -0.63 18.17 -4.59
C VAL A 212 -1.12 19.45 -5.21
N GLU A 213 -2.15 20.05 -4.63
CA GLU A 213 -2.83 21.21 -5.22
C GLU A 213 -2.00 22.48 -5.09
N ARG A 214 -1.32 22.63 -3.96
CA ARG A 214 -0.57 23.83 -3.60
C ARG A 214 0.61 23.50 -2.69
N PRO A 215 1.63 24.39 -2.65
CA PRO A 215 2.67 24.34 -1.63
C PRO A 215 2.09 24.52 -0.23
N PHE A 216 2.75 23.91 0.74
CA PHE A 216 2.48 24.07 2.17
C PHE A 216 3.45 25.09 2.75
N VAL A 217 2.94 26.31 2.94
CA VAL A 217 3.73 27.43 3.46
C VAL A 217 3.70 27.43 4.98
N THR A 218 4.86 27.35 5.61
CA THR A 218 5.04 27.37 7.06
C THR A 218 6.18 28.30 7.45
N THR A 219 6.17 28.78 8.69
CA THR A 219 7.23 29.65 9.23
C THR A 219 8.43 28.85 9.75
N SER A 220 8.23 27.58 10.11
CA SER A 220 9.31 26.72 10.62
C SER A 220 10.07 26.03 9.50
N PRO A 221 11.42 26.09 9.48
CA PRO A 221 12.24 25.35 8.52
C PRO A 221 12.27 23.84 8.76
N GLN A 222 11.77 23.37 9.92
CA GLN A 222 11.67 21.94 10.22
C GLN A 222 10.41 21.30 9.62
N VAL A 223 9.51 22.11 9.05
CA VAL A 223 8.40 21.62 8.24
C VAL A 223 8.86 21.61 6.78
N ILE A 224 8.96 20.41 6.22
CA ILE A 224 9.49 20.16 4.89
C ILE A 224 8.32 19.79 3.97
N ASP A 225 8.02 20.63 2.99
CA ASP A 225 7.10 20.28 1.91
C ASP A 225 7.75 19.33 0.88
N TYR A 226 8.00 18.11 1.35
CA TYR A 226 8.59 17.02 0.58
C TYR A 226 7.81 16.73 -0.72
N ALA A 227 6.50 16.93 -0.70
CA ALA A 227 5.63 16.69 -1.84
C ALA A 227 5.83 17.68 -3.00
N SER A 228 6.28 18.91 -2.75
CA SER A 228 6.42 19.95 -3.79
C SER A 228 7.81 20.55 -3.95
N ASN A 229 8.79 20.19 -3.11
CA ASN A 229 10.14 20.77 -3.15
C ASN A 229 11.13 19.98 -4.03
N GLY A 230 10.68 18.94 -4.74
CA GLY A 230 11.51 18.12 -5.62
C GLY A 230 12.25 16.97 -4.94
N MET A 231 12.15 16.82 -3.62
CA MET A 231 12.78 15.70 -2.88
C MET A 231 12.02 14.38 -3.02
N ARG A 232 10.78 14.41 -3.51
CA ARG A 232 9.95 13.22 -3.58
C ARG A 232 10.53 12.12 -4.45
N SER A 233 10.57 10.91 -3.90
CA SER A 233 10.89 9.67 -4.61
C SER A 233 9.98 8.53 -4.15
N GLU A 234 9.74 7.54 -5.02
CA GLU A 234 8.93 6.37 -4.65
C GLU A 234 9.54 5.58 -3.50
N PHE A 235 10.87 5.61 -3.34
CA PHE A 235 11.56 5.02 -2.20
C PHE A 235 11.23 5.76 -0.90
N LEU A 236 11.39 7.08 -0.88
CA LEU A 236 11.16 7.90 0.31
C LEU A 236 9.68 7.93 0.72
N ASP A 237 8.73 7.81 -0.21
CA ASP A 237 7.31 7.63 0.12
C ASP A 237 7.09 6.43 1.06
N ILE A 238 7.83 5.33 0.84
CA ILE A 238 7.74 4.13 1.67
C ILE A 238 8.62 4.25 2.90
N TYR A 239 9.85 4.73 2.76
CA TYR A 239 10.81 4.82 3.86
C TYR A 239 10.34 5.76 4.97
N LEU A 240 9.86 6.96 4.62
CA LEU A 240 9.36 7.93 5.60
C LEU A 240 8.10 7.40 6.30
N GLY A 241 7.14 6.86 5.54
CA GLY A 241 5.93 6.27 6.13
C GLY A 241 6.23 5.11 7.07
N ALA A 242 7.22 4.28 6.75
CA ALA A 242 7.60 3.11 7.54
C ALA A 242 8.45 3.42 8.78
N ASN A 243 9.07 4.61 8.87
CA ASN A 243 10.02 4.97 9.92
C ASN A 243 9.62 6.22 10.74
N CYS A 244 8.47 6.83 10.45
CA CYS A 244 7.96 7.95 11.23
C CYS A 244 7.57 7.55 12.67
N GLU A 245 7.59 8.52 13.57
CA GLU A 245 7.06 8.36 14.94
C GLU A 245 5.52 8.39 14.96
N LEU A 246 4.95 9.18 14.05
CA LEU A 246 3.52 9.38 13.89
C LEU A 246 3.23 9.69 12.42
N PHE A 247 2.10 9.19 11.92
CA PHE A 247 1.59 9.54 10.59
C PHE A 247 0.21 10.20 10.72
N ILE A 248 0.12 11.49 10.41
CA ILE A 248 -1.13 12.25 10.40
C ILE A 248 -1.68 12.22 8.98
N SER A 249 -2.92 11.77 8.82
CA SER A 249 -3.56 11.60 7.51
C SER A 249 -5.01 12.07 7.52
N SER A 250 -5.51 12.48 6.35
CA SER A 250 -6.96 12.64 6.11
C SER A 250 -7.56 11.47 5.32
N VAL A 251 -7.13 10.24 5.63
CA VAL A 251 -7.57 8.97 5.03
C VAL A 251 -7.25 8.85 3.53
N LEU A 252 -5.98 8.62 3.22
CA LEU A 252 -5.42 8.47 1.87
C LEU A 252 -4.82 7.08 1.69
N GLY A 253 -4.64 6.62 0.46
CA GLY A 253 -3.96 5.34 0.22
C GLY A 253 -2.56 5.25 0.84
N ILE A 254 -1.82 6.36 0.98
CA ILE A 254 -0.44 6.35 1.52
C ILE A 254 -0.39 6.03 3.02
N ASP A 255 -1.46 6.26 3.78
CA ASP A 255 -1.51 5.95 5.21
C ASP A 255 -1.64 4.45 5.51
N SER A 256 -1.73 3.61 4.48
CA SER A 256 -1.55 2.17 4.61
C SER A 256 -0.10 1.77 4.85
N ILE A 257 0.86 2.61 4.46
CA ILE A 257 2.29 2.33 4.66
C ILE A 257 2.65 2.30 6.15
N PRO A 258 2.43 3.37 6.93
CA PRO A 258 2.65 3.33 8.37
C PRO A 258 1.87 2.18 9.02
N GLU A 259 0.65 1.88 8.55
CA GLU A 259 -0.18 0.77 9.05
C GLU A 259 0.50 -0.61 8.90
N ILE A 260 0.98 -0.94 7.70
CA ILE A 260 1.65 -2.23 7.47
C ILE A 260 3.00 -2.33 8.19
N PHE A 261 3.61 -1.19 8.53
CA PHE A 261 4.85 -1.11 9.31
C PHE A 261 4.61 -0.88 10.82
N ARG A 262 3.35 -0.94 11.28
CA ARG A 262 2.96 -0.80 12.70
C ARG A 262 3.30 0.55 13.33
N ARG A 263 3.34 1.61 12.52
CA ARG A 263 3.53 2.98 13.00
C ARG A 263 2.19 3.58 13.43
N PRO A 264 2.15 4.33 14.55
CA PRO A 264 0.95 5.03 14.99
C PRO A 264 0.43 6.00 13.94
N ARG A 265 -0.89 6.16 13.85
CA ARG A 265 -1.53 7.11 12.92
C ARG A 265 -2.55 7.99 13.63
N VAL A 266 -2.70 9.21 13.12
CA VAL A 266 -3.85 10.07 13.42
C VAL A 266 -4.64 10.25 12.14
N LEU A 267 -5.87 9.73 12.11
CA LEU A 267 -6.75 9.79 10.96
C LEU A 267 -7.81 10.86 11.20
N THR A 268 -7.63 12.01 10.55
CA THR A 268 -8.48 13.20 10.65
C THR A 268 -9.51 13.26 9.52
N ASN A 269 -10.64 13.93 9.72
CA ASN A 269 -11.69 14.10 8.72
C ASN A 269 -12.07 12.76 8.07
N TYR A 270 -12.20 11.71 8.90
CA TYR A 270 -12.49 10.38 8.41
C TYR A 270 -13.96 10.35 7.99
N ILE A 271 -14.21 10.48 6.69
CA ILE A 271 -15.53 10.37 6.11
C ILE A 271 -15.52 9.55 4.82
N PRO A 272 -16.58 8.75 4.56
CA PRO A 272 -17.80 8.61 5.38
C PRO A 272 -17.59 7.69 6.59
N ILE A 273 -18.31 7.94 7.70
CA ILE A 273 -18.20 7.19 8.96
C ILE A 273 -18.43 5.68 8.76
N GLY A 274 -19.33 5.29 7.85
CA GLY A 274 -19.59 3.88 7.53
C GLY A 274 -18.38 3.11 6.99
N ASN A 275 -17.32 3.82 6.55
CA ASN A 275 -16.08 3.22 6.07
C ASN A 275 -15.00 3.10 7.16
N PHE A 276 -15.31 3.32 8.43
CA PHE A 276 -14.36 3.24 9.55
C PHE A 276 -13.65 1.88 9.71
N GLY A 277 -13.85 0.86 8.89
CA GLY A 277 -13.28 -0.48 9.10
C GLY A 277 -11.75 -0.66 8.96
N LYS A 278 -10.92 0.39 9.06
CA LYS A 278 -9.45 0.33 8.92
C LYS A 278 -8.71 1.07 10.05
N TYR A 279 -9.04 0.76 11.30
CA TYR A 279 -8.29 1.25 12.45
C TYR A 279 -7.85 0.10 13.35
N GLY A 280 -6.69 0.29 13.97
CA GLY A 280 -6.18 -0.57 15.02
C GLY A 280 -5.97 0.20 16.33
N PRO A 281 -5.62 -0.49 17.42
CA PRO A 281 -5.24 0.09 18.71
C PRO A 281 -4.13 1.16 18.68
N ARG A 282 -3.38 1.29 17.58
CA ARG A 282 -2.35 2.32 17.38
C ARG A 282 -2.86 3.59 16.67
N ASP A 283 -4.15 3.63 16.32
CA ASP A 283 -4.74 4.72 15.56
C ASP A 283 -5.61 5.61 16.44
N LEU A 284 -5.43 6.93 16.28
CA LEU A 284 -6.35 7.93 16.80
C LEU A 284 -7.22 8.45 15.64
N ILE A 285 -8.53 8.32 15.76
CA ILE A 285 -9.48 8.86 14.77
C ILE A 285 -10.08 10.16 15.29
N ILE A 286 -10.02 11.19 14.46
CA ILE A 286 -10.68 12.48 14.67
C ILE A 286 -11.66 12.65 13.50
N PRO A 287 -12.98 12.39 13.71
CA PRO A 287 -13.98 12.41 12.64
C PRO A 287 -14.12 13.80 12.00
#